data_AF-A0AAD9U1I7-F1
#
_entry.id   AF-A0AAD9U1I7-F1
#
_cell.length_a   1.000
_cell.length_b   1.000
_cell.length_c   1.000
_cell.angle_alpha   90.00
_cell.angle_beta   90.00
_cell.angle_gamma   90.00
#
_symmetry.space_group_name_H-M   'P 1'
#
loop_
_entity.id
_entity.type
_entity.pdbx_description
1 polymer ?
#
loop_
_entity_poly.entity_id
_entity_poly.type
_entity_poly.pdbx_seq_one_letter_code
_entity_poly.pdbx_strand_id
1 'polypeptide(L)' 'MALRDEAVVKNKCTGEVASRIFVCSNEGFRLKDKRDSLTKHPKVETRTGCDARMSIKLNRFGNKFIVNNLRKCTTMLL' A
#
# COMPACT_ATOMS: atom_id res chain seq x y z
N MET A 1 4.01 11.40 -2.29
CA MET A 1 3.33 10.16 -1.82
C MET A 1 3.34 9.16 -2.96
N ALA A 2 3.81 7.93 -2.74
CA ALA A 2 3.86 6.87 -3.76
C ALA A 2 2.99 5.67 -3.34
N LEU A 3 2.57 4.86 -4.32
CA LEU A 3 1.88 3.60 -4.08
C LEU A 3 2.85 2.43 -4.30
N ARG A 4 2.70 1.36 -3.51
CA ARG A 4 3.40 0.08 -3.69
C ARG A 4 2.40 -1.04 -3.91
N ASP A 5 2.79 -2.05 -4.68
CA ASP A 5 2.06 -3.32 -4.76
C ASP A 5 2.12 -4.01 -3.39
N GLU A 6 0.96 -4.35 -2.85
CA GLU A 6 0.84 -5.10 -1.59
C GLU A 6 0.48 -6.56 -1.86
N ALA A 7 -0.51 -6.80 -2.74
CA ALA A 7 -0.96 -8.15 -3.04
C ALA A 7 -1.53 -8.28 -4.45
N VAL A 8 -1.32 -9.46 -5.03
CA VAL A 8 -1.94 -9.91 -6.27
C VAL A 8 -2.73 -11.18 -5.95
N VAL A 9 -4.04 -11.14 -6.19
CA VAL A 9 -4.90 -12.32 -6.07
C VAL A 9 -5.18 -12.83 -7.47
N LYS A 10 -4.93 -14.12 -7.67
CA LYS A 10 -5.18 -14.80 -8.94
C LYS A 10 -6.32 -15.81 -8.79
N ASN A 11 -7.06 -16.03 -9.86
CA ASN A 11 -7.94 -17.18 -9.97
C ASN A 11 -7.10 -18.46 -9.93
N LYS A 12 -7.43 -19.39 -9.04
CA LYS A 12 -6.68 -20.64 -8.88
C LYS A 12 -6.74 -21.53 -10.12
N CYS A 13 -7.86 -21.52 -10.84
CA CYS A 13 -8.07 -22.39 -12.00
C CYS A 13 -7.47 -21.80 -13.28
N THR A 14 -7.68 -20.50 -13.54
CA THR A 14 -7.23 -19.85 -14.80
C THR A 14 -5.87 -19.16 -14.66
N GLY A 15 -5.37 -18.92 -13.44
CA GLY A 15 -4.14 -18.16 -13.19
C GLY A 15 -4.26 -16.65 -13.42
N GLU A 16 -5.38 -16.19 -13.96
CA GLU A 16 -5.63 -14.79 -14.26
C GLU A 16 -5.70 -13.93 -12.99
N VAL A 17 -5.27 -12.67 -13.09
CA VAL A 17 -5.34 -11.72 -11.98
C VAL A 17 -6.80 -11.36 -11.71
N ALA A 18 -7.30 -11.80 -10.55
CA ALA A 18 -8.63 -11.44 -10.06
C ALA A 18 -8.63 -10.08 -9.36
N SER A 19 -7.52 -9.73 -8.68
CA SER A 19 -7.38 -8.43 -8.04
C SER A 19 -5.95 -8.00 -7.78
N ARG A 20 -5.74 -6.69 -7.67
CA ARG A 20 -4.53 -6.08 -7.10
C ARG A 20 -4.88 -5.19 -5.92
N ILE A 21 -4.00 -5.12 -4.95
CA ILE A 21 -4.09 -4.22 -3.80
C ILE A 21 -2.84 -3.35 -3.79
N PHE A 22 -3.05 -2.04 -3.76
CA PHE A 22 -2.03 -1.03 -3.62
C PHE A 22 -2.20 -0.32 -2.28
N VAL A 23 -1.08 0.05 -1.68
CA VAL A 23 -1.02 0.78 -0.42
C VAL A 23 0.00 1.90 -0.52
N CYS A 24 -0.09 2.89 0.35
CA CYS A 24 0.92 3.94 0.42
C CYS A 24 2.30 3.37 0.75
N SER A 25 3.36 3.90 0.13
CA SER A 25 4.75 3.62 0.55
C SER A 25 4.99 3.92 2.03
N ASN A 26 4.20 4.84 2.59
CA ASN A 26 4.28 5.29 3.96
C ASN A 26 3.36 4.51 4.92
N GLU A 27 2.70 3.45 4.46
CA GLU A 27 1.85 2.62 5.32
C GLU A 27 2.67 1.85 6.37
N GLY A 28 2.10 1.76 7.57
CA GLY A 28 2.72 1.18 8.74
C GLY A 28 3.64 2.17 9.45
N PHE A 29 4.07 1.79 10.66
CA PHE A 29 5.03 2.56 11.44
C PHE A 29 6.35 1.80 11.49
N ARG A 30 7.47 2.52 11.40
CA ARG A 30 8.76 1.93 11.73
C ARG A 30 8.83 1.74 13.25
N LEU A 31 9.44 0.64 13.69
CA LEU A 31 9.83 0.53 15.09
C LEU A 31 10.79 1.66 15.44
N LYS A 32 10.71 2.13 16.69
CA LYS A 32 11.58 3.20 17.21
C LYS A 32 13.03 2.91 16.85
N ASP A 33 13.68 3.90 16.25
CA ASP A 33 15.07 3.76 15.83
C ASP A 33 15.94 3.41 17.05
N LYS A 34 16.72 2.33 16.94
CA LYS A 34 17.63 1.84 17.99
C LYS A 34 19.06 2.33 17.80
N ARG A 35 19.29 3.17 16.78
CA ARG A 35 20.62 3.70 16.46
C ARG A 35 21.07 4.71 17.49
N ASP A 36 22.38 4.70 17.74
CA ASP A 36 23.06 5.67 18.60
C ASP A 36 23.27 7.00 17.86
N SER A 37 23.29 8.08 18.65
CA SER A 37 23.66 9.46 18.27
C SER A 37 24.88 9.62 17.34
N LEU A 38 25.83 8.68 17.33
CA LEU A 38 27.01 8.68 16.45
C LEU A 38 26.70 8.31 14.99
N THR A 39 25.45 7.95 14.68
CA THR A 39 25.03 7.60 13.32
C THR A 39 25.05 8.83 12.41
N LYS A 40 26.07 8.93 11.55
CA LYS A 40 26.28 10.09 10.64
C LYS A 40 25.22 10.25 9.55
N HIS A 41 24.55 9.17 9.15
CA HIS A 41 23.55 9.18 8.07
C HIS A 41 22.28 8.41 8.47
N PRO A 42 21.39 9.02 9.28
CA PRO A 42 20.11 8.42 9.59
C PRO A 42 19.26 8.30 8.32
N LYS A 43 18.71 7.10 8.09
CA LYS A 43 17.77 6.87 6.99
C LYS A 43 16.45 7.56 7.36
N VAL A 44 15.98 8.46 6.49
CA VAL A 44 14.69 9.14 6.65
C VAL A 44 13.58 8.12 6.90
N GLU A 45 12.71 8.41 7.86
CA GLU A 45 11.55 7.58 8.13
C GLU A 45 10.53 7.73 7.01
N THR A 46 10.38 6.67 6.21
CA THR A 46 9.43 6.66 5.10
C THR A 46 8.08 6.04 5.48
N ARG A 47 7.99 5.26 6.56
CA ARG A 47 6.76 4.60 7.06
C ARG A 47 6.17 5.39 8.23
N THR A 48 5.27 6.32 7.92
CA THR A 48 4.70 7.31 8.85
C THR A 48 3.24 7.01 9.24
N GLY A 49 2.74 5.81 8.92
CA GLY A 49 1.38 5.39 9.27
C GLY A 49 0.29 5.86 8.32
N CYS A 50 0.61 6.19 7.06
CA CYS A 50 -0.43 6.54 6.10
C CYS A 50 -1.33 5.34 5.81
N ASP A 51 -2.64 5.55 5.80
CA ASP A 51 -3.66 4.52 5.64
C ASP A 51 -4.26 4.48 4.23
N ALA A 52 -3.65 5.20 3.28
CA ALA A 52 -4.11 5.22 1.89
C ALA A 52 -3.97 3.84 1.24
N ARG A 53 -5.05 3.36 0.64
CA ARG A 53 -5.18 2.02 0.05
C ARG A 53 -6.14 2.04 -1.13
N MET A 54 -5.86 1.20 -2.12
CA MET A 54 -6.73 1.00 -3.28
C MET A 54 -6.76 -0.48 -3.66
N SER A 55 -7.95 -1.05 -3.82
CA SER A 55 -8.10 -2.39 -4.39
C SER A 55 -8.74 -2.31 -5.77
N ILE A 56 -8.14 -2.98 -6.74
CA ILE A 56 -8.67 -3.12 -8.09
C ILE A 56 -9.10 -4.56 -8.25
N LYS A 57 -10.38 -4.82 -8.52
CA LYS A 57 -10.92 -6.18 -8.70
C LYS A 57 -11.60 -6.33 -10.05
N LEU A 58 -11.45 -7.50 -10.67
CA LEU A 58 -12.18 -7.85 -11.88
C LEU A 58 -13.65 -8.09 -11.56
N ASN A 59 -14.54 -7.26 -12.09
CA ASN A 59 -15.96 -7.53 -12.15
C ASN A 59 -16.23 -8.47 -13.33
N ARG A 60 -16.58 -9.73 -13.03
CA ARG A 60 -16.82 -10.78 -14.04
C ARG A 60 -18.09 -10.57 -14.86
N PHE A 61 -19.10 -9.89 -14.31
CA PHE A 61 -20.34 -9.65 -15.03
C PHE A 61 -20.14 -8.70 -16.23
N GLY A 62 -19.32 -7.67 -16.06
CA GLY A 62 -19.02 -6.68 -17.10
C GLY A 62 -17.64 -6.83 -17.74
N ASN A 63 -16.87 -7.85 -17.35
CA ASN A 63 -15.47 -8.07 -17.70
C ASN A 63 -14.59 -6.80 -17.61
N LYS A 64 -14.74 -6.04 -16.51
CA LYS A 64 -14.04 -4.77 -16.28
C LYS A 64 -13.38 -4.76 -14.91
N PHE A 65 -12.19 -4.19 -14.82
CA PHE A 65 -11.57 -3.91 -13.53
C PHE A 65 -12.21 -2.68 -12.90
N ILE A 66 -12.61 -2.81 -11.64
CA ILE A 66 -13.21 -1.74 -10.85
C ILE A 66 -12.38 -1.47 -9.61
N VAL A 67 -12.25 -0.19 -9.27
CA VAL A 67 -11.68 0.22 -7.99
C VAL A 67 -12.74 -0.03 -6.90
N ASN A 68 -12.36 -0.73 -5.85
CA ASN A 68 -13.12 -0.82 -4.60
C ASN A 68 -12.21 -0.55 -3.40
N ASN A 69 -12.82 -0.20 -2.27
CA ASN A 69 -12.10 0.10 -1.02
C ASN A 69 -11.01 1.15 -1.21
N LEU A 70 -11.36 2.29 -1.81
CA LEU A 70 -10.47 3.44 -1.94
C LEU A 70 -10.44 4.20 -0.61
N ARG A 71 -9.33 4.06 0.12
CA ARG A 71 -9.03 4.85 1.32
C ARG A 71 -8.00 5.90 0.95
N LYS A 72 -8.32 7.17 1.22
CA LYS A 72 -7.37 8.28 1.07
C LYS A 72 -6.58 8.43 2.37
N CYS A 73 -5.37 8.98 2.28
CA CYS A 73 -4.59 9.30 3.47
C CYS A 73 -5.34 10.39 4.24
N THR A 74 -5.86 10.08 5.42
CA THR A 74 -6.53 11.08 6.28
C THR A 74 -5.56 11.81 7.20
N THR A 75 -4.30 11.37 7.24
CA THR A 75 -3.20 12.12 7.85
C THR A 75 -2.93 13.37 7.02
N MET A 76 -3.72 14.41 7.27
CA MET A 76 -3.33 15.78 6.97
C MET A 76 -1.98 16.02 7.66
N LEU A 77 -1.02 16.56 6.91
CA LEU A 77 0.13 17.24 7.49
C LEU A 77 -0.39 18.22 8.55
N LEU A 78 -0.11 17.95 9.82
CA LEU A 78 0.02 19.00 10.83
C LEU A 78 1.40 19.63 10.65
#